data_AF-A0AAW5R9K8-F1
#
_entry.id   AF-A0AAW5R9K8-F1
#
_cell.length_a   1.000
_cell.length_b   1.000
_cell.length_c   1.000
_cell.angle_alpha   90.00
_cell.angle_beta   90.00
_cell.angle_gamma   90.00
#
_symmetry.space_group_name_H-M   'P 1'
#
loop_
_entity.id
_entity.type
_entity.pdbx_description
1 polymer ?
#
loop_
_entity_poly.entity_id
_entity_poly.type
_entity_poly.pdbx_seq_one_letter_code
_entity_poly.pdbx_strand_id
1 'polypeptide(L)'
;MSIQDSEQRFLALFMAFYQRVEGQISAYAFWALITFIRNFGVGSTSLPLGELSKVIGIQVKKLRGVLNELEQQEILKIDFPETGKRSRVRHLQLNLTYIRLDSATSIEWLENSNKRMVRLIPLLKLIQTLLIKSDGISINNLPKKIEIDCYLDYRSYLVLLRLLYGADSFGIVIGCGIGEIERATGLSKQSIYRAIQQLKKNGFIRCQADGAIRNSFIQTESPIYALNLSHRFWGDAAIYGKFYILKYPQPHAFEVQKVASIFTVLDQKSDLLLNDGKDNSKTGLEVLKYKNNYLLHDPLCWMKPILYKKNNDFDVIQRAEVMKFFDHYLELKQLRPENPLSTTFNLKPHENILKDEAVLDHLASIQHTKLSGMNNRLGLFQSLLEQWCCQIYCQNKSLFKMLKEANPVVIDDESFERLGCTDFLYPYSLQATQIKTIKEDMTLKNESDKIESMITFKLNAEQSRIHQFLMALMDLIAYNQIYFFQQCMRKHSDIDQKLSATKSSLGRALVNATEIVTPFRILPRSFIQNTYSCCFVPDQHAEANRYVLSELAFQEPFQDGARFDFPTQQITDISPTLAELKNYGLLHQHCLSLFE
;
A
#
# COMPACT_ATOMS: atom_id res chain seq x y z
N MET A 1 -15.26 -35.29 16.10
CA MET A 1 -14.96 -34.13 15.24
C MET A 1 -13.91 -33.31 15.97
N SER A 2 -12.75 -33.04 15.37
CA SER A 2 -11.73 -32.25 16.07
C SER A 2 -12.22 -30.80 16.23
N ILE A 3 -11.77 -30.10 17.28
CA ILE A 3 -12.08 -28.67 17.48
C ILE A 3 -11.69 -27.86 16.23
N GLN A 4 -10.57 -28.23 15.60
CA GLN A 4 -10.04 -27.61 14.39
C GLN A 4 -10.99 -27.76 13.18
N ASP A 5 -11.66 -28.90 13.03
CA ASP A 5 -12.66 -29.11 11.96
C ASP A 5 -13.90 -28.22 12.13
N SER A 6 -14.25 -27.87 13.38
CA SER A 6 -15.40 -27.01 13.66
C SER A 6 -15.10 -25.53 13.37
N GLU A 7 -13.90 -25.06 13.72
CA GLU A 7 -13.49 -23.67 13.48
C GLU A 7 -13.36 -23.35 11.99
N GLN A 8 -12.81 -24.27 11.19
CA GLN A 8 -12.72 -24.11 9.74
C GLN A 8 -14.10 -24.01 9.09
N ARG A 9 -15.09 -24.78 9.59
CA ARG A 9 -16.47 -24.71 9.10
C ARG A 9 -17.14 -23.38 9.45
N PHE A 10 -16.95 -22.88 10.68
CA PHE A 10 -17.47 -21.57 11.06
C PHE A 10 -16.82 -20.43 10.30
N LEU A 11 -15.51 -20.50 10.03
CA LEU A 11 -14.83 -19.54 9.18
C LEU A 11 -15.42 -19.56 7.76
N ALA A 12 -15.56 -20.72 7.15
CA ALA A 12 -16.08 -20.83 5.79
C ALA A 12 -17.51 -20.29 5.68
N LEU A 13 -18.36 -20.60 6.66
CA LEU A 13 -19.71 -20.08 6.76
C LEU A 13 -19.71 -18.55 6.93
N PHE A 14 -18.90 -18.03 7.85
CA PHE A 14 -18.74 -16.60 8.08
C PHE A 14 -18.33 -15.85 6.81
N MET A 15 -17.32 -16.34 6.11
CA MET A 15 -16.83 -15.70 4.88
C MET A 15 -17.88 -15.67 3.77
N ALA A 16 -18.69 -16.73 3.64
CA ALA A 16 -19.77 -16.79 2.66
C ALA A 16 -20.83 -15.71 2.89
N PHE A 17 -21.21 -15.48 4.15
CA PHE A 17 -22.10 -14.38 4.51
C PHE A 17 -21.41 -13.02 4.35
N TYR A 18 -20.17 -12.88 4.84
CA TYR A 18 -19.38 -11.65 4.77
C TYR A 18 -19.30 -11.08 3.34
N GLN A 19 -19.05 -11.96 2.36
CA GLN A 19 -18.94 -11.60 0.95
C GLN A 19 -20.24 -11.08 0.32
N ARG A 20 -21.40 -11.37 0.92
CA ARG A 20 -22.71 -11.04 0.35
C ARG A 20 -23.40 -9.89 1.07
N VAL A 21 -23.10 -9.69 2.34
CA VAL A 21 -23.73 -8.71 3.24
C VAL A 21 -23.32 -7.25 2.95
N GLU A 22 -22.31 -7.02 2.10
CA GLU A 22 -21.72 -5.69 1.88
C GLU A 22 -22.77 -4.58 1.64
N GLY A 23 -22.82 -3.60 2.55
CA GLY A 23 -23.70 -2.44 2.49
C GLY A 23 -25.14 -2.64 2.97
N GLN A 24 -25.52 -3.82 3.45
CA GLN A 24 -26.93 -4.16 3.69
C GLN A 24 -27.38 -4.08 5.16
N ILE A 25 -26.43 -4.08 6.11
CA ILE A 25 -26.74 -4.14 7.54
C ILE A 25 -25.95 -3.16 8.40
N SER A 26 -26.51 -2.83 9.55
CA SER A 26 -25.93 -2.01 10.59
C SER A 26 -24.76 -2.71 11.28
N ALA A 27 -23.86 -1.93 11.90
CA ALA A 27 -22.72 -2.49 12.64
C ALA A 27 -23.13 -3.45 13.78
N TYR A 28 -24.30 -3.23 14.40
CA TYR A 28 -24.80 -4.14 15.43
C TYR A 28 -25.33 -5.44 14.83
N ALA A 29 -26.02 -5.39 13.70
CA ALA A 29 -26.43 -6.58 12.96
C ALA A 29 -25.24 -7.38 12.44
N PHE A 30 -24.19 -6.70 11.96
CA PHE A 30 -22.95 -7.33 11.57
C PHE A 30 -22.27 -8.06 12.72
N TRP A 31 -22.19 -7.41 13.89
CA TRP A 31 -21.65 -8.04 15.10
C TRP A 31 -22.49 -9.23 15.57
N ALA A 32 -23.83 -9.11 15.51
CA ALA A 32 -24.74 -10.20 15.83
C ALA A 32 -24.54 -11.40 14.89
N LEU A 33 -24.33 -11.16 13.59
CA LEU A 33 -24.06 -12.23 12.62
C LEU A 33 -22.75 -12.97 12.94
N ILE A 34 -21.67 -12.25 13.21
CA ILE A 34 -20.36 -12.84 13.60
C ILE A 34 -20.53 -13.75 14.82
N THR A 35 -21.12 -13.20 15.89
CA THR A 35 -21.28 -13.92 17.16
C THR A 35 -22.29 -15.07 17.04
N PHE A 36 -23.35 -14.93 16.24
CA PHE A 36 -24.29 -16.01 15.97
C PHE A 36 -23.61 -17.18 15.25
N ILE A 37 -22.89 -16.92 14.16
CA ILE A 37 -22.17 -17.96 13.40
C ILE A 37 -21.17 -18.68 14.29
N ARG A 38 -20.43 -17.93 15.12
CA ARG A 38 -19.41 -18.49 16.01
C ARG A 38 -20.00 -19.37 17.12
N ASN A 39 -21.18 -19.05 17.64
CA ASN A 39 -21.81 -19.79 18.74
C ASN A 39 -22.72 -20.94 18.26
N PHE A 40 -23.38 -20.79 17.12
CA PHE A 40 -24.43 -21.72 16.67
C PHE A 40 -24.15 -22.36 15.31
N GLY A 41 -23.26 -21.79 14.49
CA GLY A 41 -23.02 -22.25 13.12
C GLY A 41 -24.32 -22.32 12.31
N VAL A 42 -24.59 -23.47 11.67
CA VAL A 42 -25.83 -23.75 10.93
C VAL A 42 -26.98 -24.23 11.83
N GLY A 43 -26.71 -24.48 13.11
CA GLY A 43 -27.71 -24.96 14.06
C GLY A 43 -28.78 -23.91 14.36
N SER A 44 -29.98 -24.37 14.72
CA SER A 44 -31.03 -23.50 15.23
C SER A 44 -30.89 -23.28 16.74
N THR A 45 -31.39 -22.15 17.22
CA THR A 45 -31.41 -21.82 18.65
C THR A 45 -32.76 -21.24 19.07
N SER A 46 -33.26 -21.67 20.22
CA SER A 46 -34.53 -21.21 20.78
C SER A 46 -34.35 -20.44 22.09
N LEU A 47 -33.13 -19.94 22.34
CA LEU A 47 -32.78 -19.28 23.58
C LEU A 47 -33.68 -18.06 23.87
N PRO A 48 -34.15 -17.89 25.13
CA PRO A 48 -34.83 -16.67 25.55
C PRO A 48 -34.01 -15.42 25.24
N LEU A 49 -34.68 -14.28 24.97
CA LEU A 49 -33.99 -13.06 24.50
C LEU A 49 -32.92 -12.56 25.48
N GLY A 50 -33.14 -12.75 26.78
CA GLY A 50 -32.17 -12.40 27.81
C GLY A 50 -30.90 -13.26 27.78
N GLU A 51 -31.02 -14.55 27.48
CA GLU A 51 -29.88 -15.47 27.36
C GLU A 51 -29.15 -15.26 26.04
N LEU A 52 -29.89 -15.14 24.94
CA LEU A 52 -29.32 -14.82 23.63
C LEU A 52 -28.57 -13.48 23.65
N SER A 53 -29.07 -12.48 24.37
CA SER A 53 -28.39 -11.20 24.59
C SER A 53 -27.03 -11.34 25.26
N LYS A 54 -26.87 -12.29 26.21
CA LYS A 54 -25.59 -12.57 26.86
C LYS A 54 -24.62 -13.25 25.90
N VAL A 55 -25.10 -14.20 25.10
CA VAL A 55 -24.28 -14.93 24.12
C VAL A 55 -23.81 -14.02 22.99
N ILE A 56 -24.70 -13.20 22.43
CA ILE A 56 -24.41 -12.28 21.33
C ILE A 56 -23.65 -11.02 21.81
N GLY A 57 -23.76 -10.69 23.10
CA GLY A 57 -23.09 -9.53 23.71
C GLY A 57 -23.78 -8.18 23.45
N ILE A 58 -24.96 -8.17 22.82
CA ILE A 58 -25.78 -6.97 22.57
C ILE A 58 -26.87 -6.86 23.63
N GLN A 59 -27.08 -5.67 24.19
CA GLN A 59 -28.15 -5.38 25.16
C GLN A 59 -29.53 -5.79 24.62
N VAL A 60 -30.34 -6.45 25.46
CA VAL A 60 -31.68 -6.98 25.13
C VAL A 60 -32.55 -5.99 24.33
N LYS A 61 -32.58 -4.71 24.75
CA LYS A 61 -33.39 -3.66 24.08
C LYS A 61 -32.98 -3.45 22.62
N LYS A 62 -31.67 -3.50 22.33
CA LYS A 62 -31.12 -3.33 20.97
C LYS A 62 -31.20 -4.62 20.17
N LEU A 63 -30.99 -5.77 20.81
CA LEU A 63 -30.96 -7.07 20.13
C LEU A 63 -32.26 -7.35 19.39
N ARG A 64 -33.42 -6.95 19.93
CA ARG A 64 -34.71 -7.15 19.24
C ARG A 64 -34.75 -6.46 17.87
N GLY A 65 -34.31 -5.21 17.80
CA GLY A 65 -34.24 -4.48 16.53
C GLY A 65 -33.24 -5.10 15.55
N VAL A 66 -32.10 -5.57 16.07
CA VAL A 66 -31.07 -6.25 15.29
C VAL A 66 -31.55 -7.58 14.70
N LEU A 67 -32.30 -8.38 15.46
CA LEU A 67 -32.86 -9.63 14.95
C LEU A 67 -33.88 -9.39 13.83
N ASN A 68 -34.74 -8.38 14.01
CA ASN A 68 -35.70 -7.99 12.97
C ASN A 68 -34.98 -7.51 11.70
N GLU A 69 -33.90 -6.75 11.84
CA GLU A 69 -33.07 -6.30 10.71
C GLU A 69 -32.49 -7.51 9.94
N LEU A 70 -31.89 -8.46 10.65
CA LEU A 70 -31.32 -9.66 10.04
C LEU A 70 -32.38 -10.57 9.38
N GLU A 71 -33.59 -10.63 9.94
CA GLU A 71 -34.73 -11.33 9.34
C GLU A 71 -35.22 -10.64 8.06
N GLN A 72 -35.36 -9.31 8.08
CA GLN A 72 -35.78 -8.51 6.92
C GLN A 72 -34.80 -8.62 5.75
N GLN A 73 -33.50 -8.76 6.04
CA GLN A 73 -32.47 -8.98 5.02
C GLN A 73 -32.33 -10.46 4.61
N GLU A 74 -33.25 -11.31 5.08
CA GLU A 74 -33.27 -12.76 4.82
C GLU A 74 -31.99 -13.48 5.26
N ILE A 75 -31.21 -12.92 6.19
CA ILE A 75 -29.98 -13.52 6.72
C ILE A 75 -30.32 -14.54 7.81
N LEU A 76 -31.29 -14.23 8.66
CA LEU A 76 -31.84 -15.13 9.68
C LEU A 76 -33.27 -15.53 9.33
N LYS A 77 -33.61 -16.80 9.59
CA LYS A 77 -34.98 -17.32 9.64
C LYS A 77 -35.45 -17.34 11.09
N ILE A 78 -36.65 -16.84 11.32
CA ILE A 78 -37.30 -16.85 12.63
C ILE A 78 -38.62 -17.62 12.51
N ASP A 79 -38.62 -18.85 12.98
CA ASP A 79 -39.77 -19.74 12.89
C ASP A 79 -40.43 -19.96 14.26
N PHE A 80 -41.70 -20.33 14.25
CA PHE A 80 -42.47 -20.72 15.45
C PHE A 80 -43.03 -22.15 15.27
N PRO A 81 -42.16 -23.17 15.20
CA PRO A 81 -42.57 -24.55 14.89
C PRO A 81 -43.35 -25.22 16.03
N GLU A 82 -43.29 -24.68 17.24
CA GLU A 82 -43.94 -25.27 18.42
C GLU A 82 -45.43 -24.92 18.50
N THR A 83 -46.25 -25.79 19.10
CA THR A 83 -47.69 -25.60 19.27
C THR A 83 -48.09 -25.47 20.75
N GLY A 84 -49.32 -25.02 21.02
CA GLY A 84 -49.85 -24.92 22.39
C GLY A 84 -49.15 -23.84 23.24
N LYS A 85 -48.83 -24.14 24.51
CA LYS A 85 -48.21 -23.18 25.46
C LYS A 85 -46.84 -22.65 25.00
N ARG A 86 -46.20 -23.33 24.04
CA ARG A 86 -44.88 -22.96 23.51
C ARG A 86 -44.93 -22.37 22.09
N SER A 87 -46.11 -22.06 21.55
CA SER A 87 -46.24 -21.45 20.21
C SER A 87 -45.56 -20.09 20.04
N ARG A 88 -45.16 -19.45 21.14
CA ARG A 88 -44.42 -18.18 21.14
C ARG A 88 -42.90 -18.36 21.19
N VAL A 89 -42.40 -19.60 21.25
CA VAL A 89 -40.96 -19.89 21.26
C VAL A 89 -40.44 -19.71 19.84
N ARG A 90 -39.62 -18.67 19.66
CA ARG A 90 -38.94 -18.41 18.39
C ARG A 90 -37.76 -19.37 18.23
N HIS A 91 -37.60 -19.90 17.03
CA HIS A 91 -36.43 -20.66 16.60
C HIS A 91 -35.66 -19.82 15.59
N LEU A 92 -34.42 -19.50 15.91
CA LEU A 92 -33.53 -18.68 15.09
C LEU A 92 -32.55 -19.59 14.35
N GLN A 93 -32.43 -19.43 13.04
CA GLN A 93 -31.45 -20.16 12.23
C GLN A 93 -30.90 -19.27 11.12
N LEU A 94 -29.65 -19.51 10.69
CA LEU A 94 -29.13 -18.89 9.48
C LEU A 94 -29.91 -19.33 8.25
N ASN A 95 -30.22 -18.39 7.38
CA ASN A 95 -30.82 -18.69 6.10
C ASN A 95 -29.76 -19.10 5.08
N LEU A 96 -29.54 -20.40 4.89
CA LEU A 96 -28.51 -20.87 3.94
C LEU A 96 -28.83 -20.55 2.46
N THR A 97 -30.10 -20.32 2.12
CA THR A 97 -30.46 -19.89 0.76
C THR A 97 -29.94 -18.48 0.45
N TYR A 98 -29.73 -17.64 1.47
CA TYR A 98 -29.10 -16.33 1.33
C TYR A 98 -27.73 -16.45 0.68
N ILE A 99 -26.90 -17.41 1.11
CA ILE A 99 -25.58 -17.68 0.52
C ILE A 99 -25.61 -18.66 -0.66
N ARG A 100 -26.80 -18.95 -1.22
CA ARG A 100 -27.02 -19.92 -2.32
C ARG A 100 -26.55 -21.35 -1.98
N LEU A 101 -26.68 -21.75 -0.72
CA LEU A 101 -26.56 -23.17 -0.34
C LEU A 101 -27.94 -23.83 -0.30
N ASP A 102 -28.04 -24.96 -0.99
CA ASP A 102 -29.13 -25.91 -0.77
C ASP A 102 -28.81 -26.82 0.42
N SER A 103 -29.84 -27.25 1.14
CA SER A 103 -29.72 -28.01 2.40
C SER A 103 -29.05 -29.40 2.24
N ALA A 104 -28.92 -29.92 1.02
CA ALA A 104 -28.39 -31.25 0.72
C ALA A 104 -26.86 -31.31 0.48
N THR A 105 -26.18 -30.18 0.26
CA THR A 105 -24.76 -30.11 -0.17
C THR A 105 -23.91 -29.25 0.76
N SER A 106 -24.08 -29.39 2.08
CA SER A 106 -23.54 -28.43 3.06
C SER A 106 -22.07 -28.66 3.45
N ILE A 107 -21.56 -29.90 3.50
CA ILE A 107 -20.21 -30.19 4.03
C ILE A 107 -19.13 -30.12 2.94
N GLU A 108 -19.35 -30.80 1.81
CA GLU A 108 -18.40 -30.81 0.68
C GLU A 108 -18.21 -29.39 0.09
N TRP A 109 -19.27 -28.59 0.09
CA TRP A 109 -19.19 -27.18 -0.30
C TRP A 109 -18.33 -26.36 0.67
N LEU A 110 -18.46 -26.54 1.99
CA LEU A 110 -17.66 -25.80 2.98
C LEU A 110 -16.16 -26.12 2.83
N GLU A 111 -15.82 -27.39 2.58
CA GLU A 111 -14.43 -27.82 2.38
C GLU A 111 -13.83 -27.29 1.07
N ASN A 112 -14.58 -27.35 -0.04
CA ASN A 112 -14.15 -26.82 -1.33
C ASN A 112 -14.06 -25.29 -1.33
N SER A 113 -15.00 -24.62 -0.67
CA SER A 113 -14.98 -23.18 -0.46
C SER A 113 -13.75 -22.77 0.36
N ASN A 114 -13.42 -23.49 1.44
CA ASN A 114 -12.24 -23.18 2.25
C ASN A 114 -10.95 -23.26 1.42
N LYS A 115 -10.77 -24.31 0.62
CA LYS A 115 -9.62 -24.43 -0.30
C LYS A 115 -9.55 -23.26 -1.29
N ARG A 116 -10.69 -22.80 -1.80
CA ARG A 116 -10.76 -21.63 -2.69
C ARG A 116 -10.45 -20.33 -1.95
N MET A 117 -10.95 -20.15 -0.73
CA MET A 117 -10.71 -18.96 0.09
C MET A 117 -9.26 -18.82 0.51
N VAL A 118 -8.57 -19.91 0.86
CA VAL A 118 -7.13 -19.91 1.14
C VAL A 118 -6.33 -19.37 -0.04
N ARG A 119 -6.78 -19.60 -1.29
CA ARG A 119 -6.13 -19.05 -2.49
C ARG A 119 -6.44 -17.59 -2.75
N LEU A 120 -7.64 -17.13 -2.38
CA LEU A 120 -8.14 -15.79 -2.70
C LEU A 120 -7.88 -14.76 -1.60
N ILE A 121 -7.75 -15.20 -0.34
CA ILE A 121 -7.63 -14.32 0.83
C ILE A 121 -6.29 -14.63 1.51
N PRO A 122 -5.24 -13.84 1.23
CA PRO A 122 -3.89 -14.14 1.69
C PRO A 122 -3.75 -14.25 3.22
N LEU A 123 -4.52 -13.46 3.96
CA LEU A 123 -4.47 -13.38 5.43
C LEU A 123 -5.61 -14.15 6.12
N LEU A 124 -6.17 -15.18 5.48
CA LEU A 124 -7.31 -15.95 6.00
C LEU A 124 -7.05 -16.51 7.42
N LYS A 125 -5.83 -16.95 7.73
CA LYS A 125 -5.47 -17.44 9.07
C LYS A 125 -5.58 -16.35 10.16
N LEU A 126 -5.27 -15.10 9.82
CA LEU A 126 -5.44 -13.98 10.75
C LEU A 126 -6.92 -13.66 10.96
N ILE A 127 -7.73 -13.74 9.89
CA ILE A 127 -9.19 -13.60 9.99
C ILE A 127 -9.79 -14.71 10.86
N GLN A 128 -9.31 -15.95 10.72
CA GLN A 128 -9.72 -17.07 11.59
C GLN A 128 -9.38 -16.77 13.06
N THR A 129 -8.16 -16.31 13.33
CA THR A 129 -7.74 -15.94 14.69
C THR A 129 -8.61 -14.82 15.26
N LEU A 130 -8.94 -13.82 14.43
CA LEU A 130 -9.83 -12.73 14.79
C LEU A 130 -11.23 -13.27 15.15
N LEU A 131 -11.79 -14.17 14.34
CA LEU A 131 -13.08 -14.82 14.59
C LEU A 131 -13.07 -15.60 15.92
N ILE A 132 -12.04 -16.39 16.18
CA ILE A 132 -11.87 -17.16 17.43
C ILE A 132 -11.80 -16.21 18.64
N LYS A 133 -11.11 -15.08 18.52
CA LYS A 133 -10.96 -14.13 19.64
C LYS A 133 -12.17 -13.21 19.86
N SER A 134 -13.23 -13.32 19.05
CA SER A 134 -14.42 -12.46 19.18
C SER A 134 -15.19 -12.57 20.51
N ASP A 135 -15.16 -13.71 21.21
CA ASP A 135 -15.81 -13.90 22.53
C ASP A 135 -15.28 -12.96 23.63
N GLY A 136 -14.01 -12.55 23.51
CA GLY A 136 -13.38 -11.64 24.45
C GLY A 136 -13.78 -10.17 24.27
N ILE A 137 -14.48 -9.83 23.18
CA ILE A 137 -14.66 -8.44 22.75
C ILE A 137 -15.98 -7.88 23.28
N SER A 138 -15.87 -6.76 23.99
CA SER A 138 -17.03 -6.05 24.55
C SER A 138 -17.60 -5.05 23.54
N ILE A 139 -18.94 -5.03 23.42
CA ILE A 139 -19.69 -3.97 22.72
C ILE A 139 -19.90 -2.75 23.63
N ASN A 140 -19.90 -2.95 24.95
CA ASN A 140 -20.11 -1.88 25.92
C ASN A 140 -18.82 -1.06 26.08
N ASN A 141 -18.97 0.27 26.13
CA ASN A 141 -17.87 1.22 26.36
C ASN A 141 -17.21 1.09 27.75
N LEU A 142 -17.74 0.24 28.63
CA LEU A 142 -17.12 -0.04 29.92
C LEU A 142 -15.99 -1.05 29.72
N PRO A 143 -14.72 -0.69 30.02
CA PRO A 143 -13.63 -1.64 30.00
C PRO A 143 -13.96 -2.77 30.97
N LYS A 144 -14.02 -4.01 30.47
CA LYS A 144 -13.96 -5.17 31.37
C LYS A 144 -12.58 -5.11 32.03
N LYS A 145 -12.52 -5.30 33.35
CA LYS A 145 -11.29 -5.66 34.06
C LYS A 145 -10.87 -7.04 33.57
N ILE A 146 -10.16 -7.10 32.45
CA ILE A 146 -9.42 -8.28 32.03
C ILE A 146 -8.03 -7.79 31.68
N GLU A 147 -7.06 -8.21 32.49
CA GLU A 147 -5.63 -8.09 32.26
C GLU A 147 -5.23 -8.95 31.06
N ILE A 148 -5.62 -8.58 29.84
CA ILE A 148 -4.97 -9.05 28.59
C ILE A 148 -5.01 -7.92 27.54
N ASP A 149 -4.22 -6.88 27.76
CA ASP A 149 -3.09 -6.48 26.90
C ASP A 149 -3.23 -6.15 25.40
N CYS A 150 -4.41 -6.20 24.79
CA CYS A 150 -4.67 -5.67 23.44
C CYS A 150 -6.11 -5.13 23.38
N TYR A 151 -6.38 -3.88 23.78
CA TYR A 151 -7.74 -3.33 23.89
C TYR A 151 -8.41 -3.13 22.50
N LEU A 152 -8.94 -4.21 21.92
CA LEU A 152 -9.70 -4.20 20.68
C LEU A 152 -11.20 -4.12 21.01
N ASP A 153 -11.83 -2.98 20.74
CA ASP A 153 -13.28 -2.85 20.87
C ASP A 153 -14.00 -3.39 19.62
N TYR A 154 -15.32 -3.58 19.67
CA TYR A 154 -16.05 -4.15 18.55
C TYR A 154 -15.95 -3.31 17.26
N ARG A 155 -15.77 -1.98 17.37
CA ARG A 155 -15.63 -1.11 16.18
C ARG A 155 -14.28 -1.30 15.52
N SER A 156 -13.22 -1.28 16.32
CA SER A 156 -11.85 -1.56 15.89
C SER A 156 -11.73 -2.96 15.32
N TYR A 157 -12.44 -3.94 15.89
CA TYR A 157 -12.55 -5.28 15.35
C TYR A 157 -13.13 -5.30 13.93
N LEU A 158 -14.29 -4.66 13.71
CA LEU A 158 -14.93 -4.65 12.39
C LEU A 158 -14.07 -3.96 11.34
N VAL A 159 -13.40 -2.86 11.72
CA VAL A 159 -12.45 -2.18 10.85
C VAL A 159 -11.24 -3.06 10.54
N LEU A 160 -10.64 -3.70 11.55
CA LEU A 160 -9.50 -4.60 11.37
C LEU A 160 -9.84 -5.80 10.48
N LEU A 161 -11.01 -6.39 10.67
CA LEU A 161 -11.55 -7.45 9.82
C LEU A 161 -11.62 -6.99 8.35
N ARG A 162 -12.15 -5.79 8.10
CA ARG A 162 -12.24 -5.28 6.74
C ARG A 162 -10.86 -5.01 6.13
N LEU A 163 -9.93 -4.47 6.90
CA LEU A 163 -8.56 -4.23 6.45
C LEU A 163 -7.85 -5.56 6.14
N LEU A 164 -7.98 -6.59 6.99
CA LEU A 164 -7.41 -7.92 6.75
C LEU A 164 -7.98 -8.57 5.49
N TYR A 165 -9.29 -8.39 5.25
CA TYR A 165 -9.95 -8.92 4.05
C TYR A 165 -9.41 -8.27 2.76
N GLY A 166 -9.09 -6.97 2.81
CA GLY A 166 -8.56 -6.21 1.67
C GLY A 166 -7.03 -6.20 1.56
N ALA A 167 -6.31 -6.92 2.42
CA ALA A 167 -4.86 -6.91 2.45
C ALA A 167 -4.24 -7.96 1.52
N ASP A 168 -3.07 -7.64 0.97
CA ASP A 168 -2.21 -8.64 0.33
C ASP A 168 -1.48 -9.52 1.37
N SER A 169 -0.66 -10.48 0.91
CA SER A 169 0.11 -11.39 1.77
C SER A 169 1.13 -10.69 2.67
N PHE A 170 1.44 -9.42 2.41
CA PHE A 170 2.38 -8.59 3.17
C PHE A 170 1.66 -7.65 4.15
N GLY A 171 0.32 -7.68 4.19
CA GLY A 171 -0.46 -6.79 5.03
C GLY A 171 -0.66 -5.41 4.43
N ILE A 172 -0.39 -5.22 3.13
CA ILE A 172 -0.62 -3.94 2.45
C ILE A 172 -2.08 -3.88 1.99
N VAL A 173 -2.77 -2.81 2.39
CA VAL A 173 -4.16 -2.54 2.02
C VAL A 173 -4.21 -1.33 1.11
N ILE A 174 -4.68 -1.51 -0.12
CA ILE A 174 -4.89 -0.44 -1.11
C ILE A 174 -6.39 -0.35 -1.43
N GLY A 175 -6.90 0.86 -1.64
CA GLY A 175 -8.27 1.06 -2.11
C GLY A 175 -9.35 0.86 -1.04
N CYS A 176 -8.98 0.72 0.23
CA CYS A 176 -9.93 0.58 1.35
C CYS A 176 -10.04 1.88 2.14
N GLY A 177 -10.84 2.82 1.65
CA GLY A 177 -11.08 4.11 2.30
C GLY A 177 -12.23 4.07 3.31
N ILE A 178 -12.59 5.24 3.82
CA ILE A 178 -13.70 5.37 4.78
C ILE A 178 -15.02 4.89 4.16
N GLY A 179 -15.26 5.16 2.88
CA GLY A 179 -16.47 4.73 2.18
C GLY A 179 -16.59 3.21 2.04
N GLU A 180 -15.48 2.53 1.71
CA GLU A 180 -15.43 1.06 1.64
C GLU A 180 -15.63 0.43 3.01
N ILE A 181 -15.00 1.00 4.05
CA ILE A 181 -15.15 0.49 5.42
C ILE A 181 -16.58 0.73 5.92
N GLU A 182 -17.18 1.88 5.64
CA GLU A 182 -18.58 2.18 5.99
C GLU A 182 -19.54 1.19 5.34
N ARG A 183 -19.41 0.94 4.03
CA ARG A 183 -20.20 -0.07 3.31
C ARG A 183 -20.01 -1.47 3.91
N ALA A 184 -18.78 -1.87 4.20
CA ALA A 184 -18.52 -3.23 4.68
C ALA A 184 -18.86 -3.47 6.16
N THR A 185 -18.97 -2.42 6.98
CA THR A 185 -19.13 -2.57 8.44
C THR A 185 -20.39 -1.95 9.01
N GLY A 186 -21.09 -1.09 8.25
CA GLY A 186 -22.23 -0.31 8.74
C GLY A 186 -21.89 0.69 9.86
N LEU A 187 -20.59 1.00 10.04
CA LEU A 187 -20.12 1.99 11.00
C LEU A 187 -20.17 3.40 10.40
N SER A 188 -20.47 4.39 11.24
CA SER A 188 -20.38 5.79 10.82
C SER A 188 -18.93 6.23 10.58
N LYS A 189 -18.71 7.18 9.67
CA LYS A 189 -17.38 7.77 9.37
C LYS A 189 -16.58 8.15 10.61
N GLN A 190 -17.23 8.79 11.60
CA GLN A 190 -16.58 9.18 12.86
C GLN A 190 -16.14 7.97 13.70
N SER A 191 -16.94 6.90 13.71
CA SER A 191 -16.60 5.65 14.40
C SER A 191 -15.41 4.96 13.73
N ILE A 192 -15.38 4.95 12.39
CA ILE A 192 -14.28 4.39 11.61
C ILE A 192 -12.98 5.14 11.89
N TYR A 193 -13.01 6.48 11.87
CA TYR A 193 -11.82 7.28 12.18
C TYR A 193 -11.26 6.95 13.56
N ARG A 194 -12.12 6.91 14.59
CA ARG A 194 -11.71 6.56 15.96
C ARG A 194 -11.14 5.13 16.05
N ALA A 195 -11.78 4.18 15.38
CA ALA A 195 -11.32 2.79 15.31
C ALA A 195 -9.92 2.69 14.66
N ILE A 196 -9.67 3.37 13.54
CA ILE A 196 -8.35 3.41 12.90
C ILE A 196 -7.29 4.00 13.86
N GLN A 197 -7.60 5.08 14.56
CA GLN A 197 -6.67 5.66 15.54
C GLN A 197 -6.38 4.69 16.70
N GLN A 198 -7.38 3.95 17.17
CA GLN A 198 -7.21 2.92 18.19
C GLN A 198 -6.35 1.76 17.69
N LEU A 199 -6.57 1.29 16.46
CA LEU A 199 -5.76 0.24 15.83
C LEU A 199 -4.29 0.66 15.68
N LYS A 200 -4.02 1.93 15.32
CA LYS A 200 -2.66 2.50 15.30
C LYS A 200 -2.04 2.57 16.68
N LYS A 201 -2.80 3.09 17.67
CA LYS A 201 -2.37 3.23 19.07
C LYS A 201 -1.98 1.88 19.68
N ASN A 202 -2.73 0.84 19.33
CA ASN A 202 -2.53 -0.53 19.79
C ASN A 202 -1.60 -1.34 18.87
N GLY A 203 -0.98 -0.73 17.86
CA GLY A 203 0.02 -1.39 17.02
C GLY A 203 -0.51 -2.41 16.00
N PHE A 204 -1.82 -2.48 15.73
CA PHE A 204 -2.38 -3.33 14.66
C PHE A 204 -2.12 -2.77 13.26
N ILE A 205 -2.00 -1.44 13.14
CA ILE A 205 -1.55 -0.75 11.93
C ILE A 205 -0.15 -0.23 12.20
N ARG A 206 0.84 -0.68 11.42
CA ARG A 206 2.25 -0.27 11.53
C ARG A 206 2.43 1.17 11.08
N CYS A 207 2.06 1.41 9.84
CA CYS A 207 2.21 2.69 9.17
C CYS A 207 1.10 2.87 8.13
N GLN A 208 0.97 4.10 7.65
CA GLN A 208 0.07 4.41 6.54
C GLN A 208 0.64 5.55 5.70
N ALA A 209 0.29 5.54 4.42
CA ALA A 209 0.27 6.73 3.60
C ALA A 209 -1.14 7.33 3.67
N ASP A 210 -1.23 8.63 3.93
CA ASP A 210 -2.52 9.31 4.04
C ASP A 210 -3.26 9.32 2.71
N GLY A 211 -4.59 9.24 2.78
CA GLY A 211 -5.45 9.42 1.63
C GLY A 211 -5.39 10.86 1.11
N ALA A 212 -5.61 11.04 -0.19
CA ALA A 212 -5.53 12.32 -0.83
C ALA A 212 -6.46 12.42 -2.04
N ILE A 213 -7.08 13.58 -2.19
CA ILE A 213 -7.98 13.87 -3.31
C ILE A 213 -7.22 14.56 -4.43
N ARG A 214 -7.81 14.58 -5.64
CA ARG A 214 -7.34 15.37 -6.79
C ARG A 214 -5.91 15.01 -7.21
N ASN A 215 -5.61 13.72 -7.30
CA ASN A 215 -4.38 13.24 -7.90
C ASN A 215 -4.32 13.56 -9.42
N SER A 216 -3.12 13.64 -10.03
CA SER A 216 -3.01 13.93 -11.49
C SER A 216 -3.27 12.69 -12.33
N PHE A 217 -2.73 11.56 -11.86
CA PHE A 217 -2.61 10.34 -12.66
C PHE A 217 -3.43 9.20 -12.10
N ILE A 218 -3.73 9.22 -10.80
CA ILE A 218 -4.40 8.14 -10.08
C ILE A 218 -5.78 8.58 -9.59
N GLN A 219 -6.78 7.72 -9.68
CA GLN A 219 -8.14 8.00 -9.20
C GLN A 219 -8.38 7.56 -7.76
N THR A 220 -7.49 6.75 -7.18
CA THR A 220 -7.61 6.30 -5.79
C THR A 220 -7.35 7.46 -4.82
N GLU A 221 -8.28 7.67 -3.89
CA GLU A 221 -8.17 8.66 -2.83
C GLU A 221 -7.94 8.02 -1.45
N SER A 222 -8.04 6.69 -1.39
CA SER A 222 -7.99 5.92 -0.17
C SER A 222 -6.57 5.84 0.40
N PRO A 223 -6.40 5.91 1.73
CA PRO A 223 -5.12 5.67 2.37
C PRO A 223 -4.57 4.27 2.05
N ILE A 224 -3.25 4.13 2.08
CA ILE A 224 -2.57 2.82 1.99
C ILE A 224 -2.11 2.45 3.39
N TYR A 225 -2.56 1.30 3.90
CA TYR A 225 -2.21 0.83 5.24
C TYR A 225 -1.22 -0.33 5.17
N ALA A 226 -0.31 -0.40 6.14
CA ALA A 226 0.45 -1.62 6.43
C ALA A 226 0.01 -2.21 7.77
N LEU A 227 -0.51 -3.43 7.73
CA LEU A 227 -0.95 -4.15 8.91
C LEU A 227 0.23 -4.79 9.65
N ASN A 228 0.10 -4.90 10.96
CA ASN A 228 1.08 -5.57 11.79
C ASN A 228 0.81 -7.07 11.85
N LEU A 229 1.37 -7.81 10.91
CA LEU A 229 1.18 -9.25 10.82
C LEU A 229 1.88 -10.03 11.94
N SER A 230 2.90 -9.44 12.57
CA SER A 230 3.65 -10.04 13.67
C SER A 230 3.10 -9.65 15.05
N HIS A 231 1.89 -9.09 15.10
CA HIS A 231 1.31 -8.61 16.36
C HIS A 231 0.96 -9.77 17.29
N ARG A 232 1.29 -9.68 18.59
CA ARG A 232 1.07 -10.78 19.56
C ARG A 232 -0.38 -11.27 19.64
N PHE A 233 -1.33 -10.41 19.30
CA PHE A 233 -2.75 -10.78 19.18
C PHE A 233 -2.95 -11.99 18.26
N TRP A 234 -2.09 -12.21 17.27
CA TRP A 234 -2.19 -13.33 16.34
C TRP A 234 -1.68 -14.66 16.91
N GLY A 235 -0.87 -14.65 17.98
CA GLY A 235 -0.27 -15.87 18.55
C GLY A 235 0.44 -16.69 17.46
N ASP A 236 0.17 -17.99 17.40
CA ASP A 236 0.77 -18.92 16.43
C ASP A 236 0.46 -18.58 14.96
N ALA A 237 -0.54 -17.73 14.69
CA ALA A 237 -0.86 -17.26 13.35
C ALA A 237 -0.04 -16.03 12.93
N ALA A 238 0.76 -15.44 13.82
CA ALA A 238 1.59 -14.29 13.53
C ALA A 238 2.55 -14.58 12.37
N ILE A 239 2.73 -13.59 11.49
CA ILE A 239 3.67 -13.66 10.38
C ILE A 239 4.82 -12.72 10.69
N TYR A 240 5.99 -13.31 10.94
CA TYR A 240 7.23 -12.60 11.18
C TYR A 240 8.01 -12.42 9.87
N GLY A 241 9.06 -11.60 9.92
CA GLY A 241 9.91 -11.40 8.76
C GLY A 241 11.10 -10.49 9.04
N LYS A 242 11.79 -10.14 7.97
CA LYS A 242 12.96 -9.26 7.99
C LYS A 242 12.56 -7.87 7.52
N PHE A 243 12.91 -6.87 8.31
CA PHE A 243 12.76 -5.45 7.98
C PHE A 243 14.13 -4.88 7.61
N TYR A 244 14.28 -4.44 6.38
CA TYR A 244 15.47 -3.76 5.89
C TYR A 244 15.21 -2.27 5.88
N ILE A 245 15.92 -1.54 6.74
CA ILE A 245 15.73 -0.12 7.01
C ILE A 245 16.85 0.64 6.31
N LEU A 246 16.53 1.32 5.22
CA LEU A 246 17.44 2.21 4.52
C LEU A 246 17.41 3.58 5.18
N LYS A 247 18.54 4.03 5.72
CA LYS A 247 18.74 5.38 6.25
C LYS A 247 19.52 6.21 5.23
N TYR A 248 18.92 7.31 4.79
CA TYR A 248 19.57 8.25 3.87
C TYR A 248 20.54 9.16 4.63
N PRO A 249 21.61 9.67 3.99
CA PRO A 249 22.57 10.57 4.63
C PRO A 249 21.96 11.94 4.97
N GLN A 250 20.91 12.34 4.24
CA GLN A 250 20.14 13.56 4.43
C GLN A 250 18.65 13.23 4.30
N PRO A 251 17.74 14.07 4.81
CA PRO A 251 16.31 13.89 4.62
C PRO A 251 15.95 13.73 3.14
N HIS A 252 15.50 12.53 2.77
CA HIS A 252 15.21 12.13 1.40
C HIS A 252 13.77 12.49 1.02
N ALA A 253 13.63 13.45 0.10
CA ALA A 253 12.35 13.75 -0.50
C ALA A 253 11.91 12.62 -1.44
N PHE A 254 10.61 12.34 -1.49
CA PHE A 254 10.04 11.34 -2.41
C PHE A 254 10.41 11.64 -3.87
N GLU A 255 10.68 10.60 -4.65
CA GLU A 255 10.99 10.71 -6.08
C GLU A 255 9.92 11.51 -6.83
N VAL A 256 8.65 11.22 -6.56
CA VAL A 256 7.51 11.96 -7.13
C VAL A 256 7.59 13.46 -6.82
N GLN A 257 7.96 13.83 -5.59
CA GLN A 257 8.10 15.23 -5.19
C GLN A 257 9.30 15.91 -5.87
N LYS A 258 10.42 15.20 -6.00
CA LYS A 258 11.61 15.71 -6.70
C LYS A 258 11.27 16.05 -8.15
N VAL A 259 10.59 15.15 -8.85
CA VAL A 259 10.18 15.38 -10.25
C VAL A 259 9.14 16.49 -10.36
N ALA A 260 8.15 16.56 -9.46
CA ALA A 260 7.19 17.67 -9.42
C ALA A 260 7.87 19.03 -9.22
N SER A 261 8.94 19.07 -8.43
CA SER A 261 9.74 20.28 -8.19
C SER A 261 10.51 20.68 -9.45
N ILE A 262 11.12 19.72 -10.15
CA ILE A 262 11.76 19.95 -11.46
C ILE A 262 10.75 20.56 -12.45
N PHE A 263 9.56 19.96 -12.58
CA PHE A 263 8.51 20.43 -13.48
C PHE A 263 8.07 21.86 -13.13
N THR A 264 7.97 22.17 -11.84
CA THR A 264 7.59 23.51 -11.37
C THR A 264 8.63 24.57 -11.77
N VAL A 265 9.92 24.26 -11.69
CA VAL A 265 11.01 25.16 -12.12
C VAL A 265 10.98 25.35 -13.63
N LEU A 266 10.75 24.27 -14.39
CA LEU A 266 10.65 24.32 -15.85
C LEU A 266 9.46 25.18 -16.31
N ASP A 267 8.33 25.09 -15.61
CA ASP A 267 7.12 25.86 -15.93
C ASP A 267 7.29 27.35 -15.67
N GLN A 268 7.89 27.73 -14.54
CA GLN A 268 8.18 29.14 -14.21
C GLN A 268 9.13 29.82 -15.19
N LYS A 269 9.93 29.03 -15.92
CA LYS A 269 10.90 29.52 -16.90
C LYS A 269 10.54 29.17 -18.34
N SER A 270 9.34 28.68 -18.62
CA SER A 270 9.01 28.20 -19.97
C SER A 270 9.16 29.29 -21.03
N ASP A 271 8.89 30.54 -20.68
CA ASP A 271 9.01 31.69 -21.59
C ASP A 271 10.47 32.07 -21.90
N LEU A 272 11.41 31.71 -21.02
CA LEU A 272 12.85 31.90 -21.26
C LEU A 272 13.47 30.71 -21.99
N LEU A 273 13.00 29.49 -21.71
CA LEU A 273 13.56 28.23 -22.21
C LEU A 273 13.12 27.88 -23.64
N LEU A 274 11.90 28.26 -24.04
CA LEU A 274 11.37 27.98 -25.38
C LEU A 274 11.90 28.96 -26.45
N ASN A 275 12.39 30.13 -26.04
CA ASN A 275 12.86 31.17 -26.95
C ASN A 275 14.32 31.02 -27.39
N ASP A 276 15.13 30.20 -26.71
CA ASP A 276 16.58 30.15 -26.96
C ASP A 276 17.00 29.12 -28.03
N GLY A 277 16.04 28.35 -28.57
CA GLY A 277 16.09 27.65 -29.87
C GLY A 277 17.27 26.71 -30.20
N LYS A 278 18.28 26.57 -29.34
CA LYS A 278 19.57 25.98 -29.77
C LYS A 278 20.29 25.07 -28.79
N ASP A 279 19.82 24.85 -27.55
CA ASP A 279 20.47 23.83 -26.72
C ASP A 279 19.64 23.37 -25.51
N ASN A 280 18.82 22.33 -25.69
CA ASN A 280 18.11 21.67 -24.57
C ASN A 280 19.06 21.19 -23.47
N SER A 281 20.36 21.00 -23.78
CA SER A 281 21.39 20.63 -22.82
C SER A 281 21.69 21.75 -21.79
N LYS A 282 21.58 23.02 -22.18
CA LYS A 282 21.78 24.17 -21.28
C LYS A 282 20.67 24.28 -20.25
N THR A 283 19.44 23.95 -20.63
CA THR A 283 18.26 23.95 -19.75
C THR A 283 18.42 22.98 -18.57
N GLY A 284 18.82 21.73 -18.83
CA GLY A 284 19.09 20.76 -17.77
C GLY A 284 20.27 21.18 -16.88
N LEU A 285 21.30 21.79 -17.47
CA LEU A 285 22.40 22.41 -16.73
C LEU A 285 21.96 23.57 -15.85
N GLU A 286 21.00 24.40 -16.27
CA GLU A 286 20.43 25.49 -15.47
C GLU A 286 19.53 25.00 -14.33
N VAL A 287 18.68 23.99 -14.56
CA VAL A 287 17.94 23.30 -13.50
C VAL A 287 18.91 22.72 -12.47
N LEU A 288 20.03 22.16 -12.94
CA LEU A 288 21.11 21.70 -12.08
C LEU A 288 21.98 22.84 -11.51
N LYS A 289 21.93 24.10 -11.97
CA LYS A 289 22.62 25.21 -11.29
C LYS A 289 21.89 25.64 -10.02
N TYR A 290 20.58 25.39 -9.94
CA TYR A 290 19.84 25.40 -8.67
C TYR A 290 20.34 24.30 -7.70
N LYS A 291 21.27 23.42 -8.13
CA LYS A 291 21.96 22.49 -7.23
C LYS A 291 22.55 23.14 -6.00
N ASN A 292 23.03 24.37 -6.13
CA ASN A 292 23.75 25.02 -5.03
C ASN A 292 22.91 25.19 -3.74
N ASN A 293 21.58 25.06 -3.79
CA ASN A 293 20.76 25.29 -2.60
C ASN A 293 20.04 24.04 -2.03
N TYR A 294 19.95 22.88 -2.73
CA TYR A 294 19.40 21.64 -2.12
C TYR A 294 19.70 20.30 -2.83
N LEU A 295 19.86 20.24 -4.17
CA LEU A 295 20.20 18.97 -4.88
C LEU A 295 21.61 18.44 -4.54
N LEU A 296 22.41 19.20 -3.77
CA LEU A 296 23.67 18.74 -3.17
C LEU A 296 23.49 18.08 -1.79
N HIS A 297 22.33 18.23 -1.14
CA HIS A 297 22.01 17.53 0.11
C HIS A 297 21.23 16.23 -0.14
N ASP A 298 20.27 16.21 -1.07
CA ASP A 298 19.53 15.00 -1.46
C ASP A 298 19.51 14.78 -2.99
N PRO A 299 20.41 13.92 -3.49
CA PRO A 299 20.46 13.47 -4.88
C PRO A 299 19.13 12.99 -5.48
N LEU A 300 18.98 13.20 -6.80
CA LEU A 300 17.89 12.63 -7.57
C LEU A 300 18.05 11.11 -7.68
N CYS A 301 19.26 10.63 -8.01
CA CYS A 301 19.60 9.22 -8.09
C CYS A 301 20.76 8.86 -7.16
N TRP A 302 20.55 7.89 -6.28
CA TRP A 302 21.54 7.44 -5.30
C TRP A 302 22.39 6.27 -5.80
N MET A 303 21.94 5.58 -6.85
CA MET A 303 22.56 4.36 -7.37
C MET A 303 23.85 4.62 -8.16
N LYS A 304 24.91 3.83 -7.86
CA LYS A 304 26.14 3.78 -8.66
C LYS A 304 25.99 2.81 -9.84
N PRO A 305 26.14 3.24 -11.10
CA PRO A 305 26.02 2.35 -12.24
C PRO A 305 27.28 1.50 -12.41
N ILE A 306 27.09 0.26 -12.87
CA ILE A 306 28.16 -0.73 -12.98
C ILE A 306 28.78 -0.73 -14.39
N LEU A 307 27.99 -0.40 -15.42
CA LEU A 307 28.40 -0.48 -16.82
C LEU A 307 29.36 0.64 -17.26
N TYR A 308 29.38 1.78 -16.56
CA TYR A 308 30.27 2.89 -16.91
C TYR A 308 31.65 2.71 -16.24
N LYS A 309 32.52 1.91 -16.88
CA LYS A 309 33.92 1.75 -16.47
C LYS A 309 34.70 3.07 -16.65
N LYS A 310 35.31 3.52 -15.55
CA LYS A 310 36.31 4.60 -15.41
C LYS A 310 35.80 6.00 -15.81
N ASN A 311 35.52 6.83 -14.80
CA ASN A 311 35.35 8.30 -14.88
C ASN A 311 33.94 8.85 -15.18
N ASN A 312 32.86 8.17 -14.81
CA ASN A 312 31.56 8.86 -14.75
C ASN A 312 31.35 9.48 -13.36
N ASP A 313 31.56 10.79 -13.30
CA ASP A 313 31.29 11.60 -12.12
C ASP A 313 29.80 11.52 -11.75
N PHE A 314 29.53 11.50 -10.45
CA PHE A 314 28.19 11.54 -9.86
C PHE A 314 27.27 12.56 -10.55
N ASP A 315 27.83 13.72 -10.89
CA ASP A 315 27.14 14.81 -11.59
C ASP A 315 26.54 14.40 -12.93
N VAL A 316 27.24 13.57 -13.71
CA VAL A 316 26.82 13.15 -15.06
C VAL A 316 25.51 12.36 -14.99
N ILE A 317 25.37 11.50 -13.99
CA ILE A 317 24.15 10.70 -13.80
C ILE A 317 22.99 11.59 -13.39
N GLN A 318 23.21 12.50 -12.44
CA GLN A 318 22.17 13.45 -12.05
C GLN A 318 21.70 14.27 -13.28
N ARG A 319 22.62 14.64 -14.19
CA ARG A 319 22.25 15.32 -15.45
C ARG A 319 21.40 14.45 -16.34
N ALA A 320 21.78 13.20 -16.56
CA ALA A 320 21.05 12.28 -17.40
C ALA A 320 19.60 12.08 -16.89
N GLU A 321 19.43 11.89 -15.58
CA GLU A 321 18.10 11.74 -14.98
C GLU A 321 17.26 13.02 -15.08
N VAL A 322 17.86 14.19 -14.84
CA VAL A 322 17.14 15.47 -15.03
C VAL A 322 16.71 15.66 -16.48
N MET A 323 17.57 15.32 -17.45
CA MET A 323 17.22 15.41 -18.87
C MET A 323 16.11 14.43 -19.26
N LYS A 324 16.12 13.19 -18.73
CA LYS A 324 15.04 12.22 -18.92
C LYS A 324 13.68 12.80 -18.50
N PHE A 325 13.62 13.43 -17.32
CA PHE A 325 12.37 14.06 -16.84
C PHE A 325 12.03 15.36 -17.56
N PHE A 326 13.01 16.09 -18.11
CA PHE A 326 12.76 17.23 -18.99
C PHE A 326 12.04 16.80 -20.27
N ASP A 327 12.47 15.70 -20.89
CA ASP A 327 11.82 15.16 -22.09
C ASP A 327 10.37 14.76 -21.79
N HIS A 328 10.13 14.07 -20.68
CA HIS A 328 8.76 13.75 -20.24
C HIS A 328 7.93 14.99 -19.89
N TYR A 329 8.52 16.04 -19.31
CA TYR A 329 7.82 17.32 -19.10
C TYR A 329 7.31 17.90 -20.42
N LEU A 330 8.15 17.92 -21.46
CA LEU A 330 7.78 18.42 -22.78
C LEU A 330 6.67 17.56 -23.41
N GLU A 331 6.77 16.23 -23.32
CA GLU A 331 5.76 15.30 -23.81
C GLU A 331 4.41 15.53 -23.11
N LEU A 332 4.40 15.61 -21.78
CA LEU A 332 3.20 15.84 -20.98
C LEU A 332 2.61 17.24 -21.17
N LYS A 333 3.44 18.24 -21.52
CA LYS A 333 2.97 19.59 -21.85
C LYS A 333 2.24 19.63 -23.19
N GLN A 334 2.64 18.78 -24.14
CA GLN A 334 1.94 18.63 -25.43
C GLN A 334 0.60 17.88 -25.29
N LEU A 335 0.43 17.09 -24.23
CA LEU A 335 -0.84 16.42 -23.93
C LEU A 335 -1.83 17.44 -23.36
N ARG A 336 -3.05 17.47 -23.91
CA ARG A 336 -4.16 18.34 -23.47
C ARG A 336 -3.78 19.84 -23.44
N PRO A 337 -3.60 20.49 -24.60
CA PRO A 337 -3.08 21.87 -24.69
C PRO A 337 -3.84 22.91 -23.83
N GLU A 338 -5.14 22.73 -23.64
CA GLU A 338 -5.99 23.62 -22.84
C GLU A 338 -5.79 23.43 -21.33
N ASN A 339 -5.40 22.23 -20.89
CA ASN A 339 -5.10 21.91 -19.50
C ASN A 339 -3.99 20.84 -19.43
N PRO A 340 -2.73 21.25 -19.61
CA PRO A 340 -1.63 20.30 -19.77
C PRO A 340 -1.47 19.40 -18.55
N LEU A 341 -1.25 18.10 -18.74
CA LEU A 341 -1.07 17.19 -17.60
C LEU A 341 0.15 17.57 -16.75
N SER A 342 1.17 18.17 -17.36
CA SER A 342 2.33 18.72 -16.63
C SER A 342 1.94 19.82 -15.64
N THR A 343 1.00 20.72 -15.98
CA THR A 343 0.58 21.80 -15.07
C THR A 343 -0.19 21.27 -13.87
N THR A 344 -0.92 20.16 -14.03
CA THR A 344 -1.61 19.50 -12.91
C THR A 344 -0.66 18.86 -11.90
N PHE A 345 0.58 18.59 -12.32
CA PHE A 345 1.65 17.99 -11.54
C PHE A 345 2.58 19.03 -10.88
N ASN A 346 2.49 20.30 -11.28
CA ASN A 346 3.28 21.39 -10.69
C ASN A 346 2.91 21.64 -9.22
N LEU A 347 3.93 22.04 -8.46
CA LEU A 347 3.81 22.48 -7.07
C LEU A 347 3.46 23.97 -7.01
N LYS A 348 2.71 24.37 -5.99
CA LYS A 348 2.55 25.80 -5.74
C LYS A 348 3.88 26.43 -5.31
N PRO A 349 4.04 27.74 -5.50
CA PRO A 349 5.22 28.50 -5.08
C PRO A 349 5.80 28.14 -3.70
N HIS A 350 4.98 28.00 -2.67
CA HIS A 350 5.40 27.72 -1.28
C HIS A 350 5.59 26.23 -0.97
N GLU A 351 5.21 25.35 -1.89
CA GLU A 351 5.34 23.89 -1.79
C GLU A 351 6.58 23.40 -2.56
N ASN A 352 7.11 24.24 -3.45
CA ASN A 352 8.29 23.94 -4.23
C ASN A 352 9.54 23.99 -3.34
N ILE A 353 10.19 22.84 -3.19
CA ILE A 353 11.43 22.66 -2.41
C ILE A 353 12.66 23.33 -3.04
N LEU A 354 12.52 23.90 -4.25
CA LEU A 354 13.60 24.56 -5.00
C LEU A 354 13.53 26.10 -4.95
N LYS A 355 12.83 26.71 -3.97
CA LYS A 355 12.75 28.19 -3.81
C LYS A 355 13.79 28.77 -2.83
N ASP A 356 14.17 30.02 -3.06
CA ASP A 356 15.25 30.79 -2.39
C ASP A 356 15.24 30.74 -0.84
N GLU A 357 16.46 30.70 -0.28
CA GLU A 357 16.82 30.43 1.13
C GLU A 357 16.20 31.36 2.19
N ALA A 358 15.68 32.54 1.84
CA ALA A 358 15.21 33.52 2.82
C ALA A 358 13.99 33.05 3.66
N VAL A 359 13.37 31.92 3.31
CA VAL A 359 12.19 31.38 4.01
C VAL A 359 12.49 30.11 4.82
N LEU A 360 13.65 29.46 4.61
CA LEU A 360 13.98 28.18 5.24
C LEU A 360 14.49 28.30 6.69
N ASP A 361 15.12 29.43 7.05
CA ASP A 361 15.49 29.71 8.46
C ASP A 361 14.27 29.92 9.37
N HIS A 362 13.08 30.11 8.80
CA HIS A 362 11.82 30.23 9.54
C HIS A 362 11.02 28.92 9.64
N LEU A 363 11.47 27.83 9.00
CA LEU A 363 10.78 26.53 9.07
C LEU A 363 11.00 25.79 10.40
N ALA A 364 11.95 26.22 11.24
CA ALA A 364 12.13 25.72 12.60
C ALA A 364 11.02 26.17 13.58
N SER A 365 10.10 27.06 13.18
CA SER A 365 9.06 27.60 14.07
C SER A 365 7.64 27.57 13.52
N ILE A 366 7.33 26.76 12.50
CA ILE A 366 5.98 26.76 11.92
C ILE A 366 5.04 25.87 12.75
N GLN A 367 4.23 26.55 13.58
CA GLN A 367 2.93 26.06 14.06
C GLN A 367 2.22 25.32 12.92
N HIS A 368 1.74 24.10 13.20
CA HIS A 368 0.98 23.21 12.33
C HIS A 368 -0.05 23.92 11.43
N THR A 369 0.39 24.51 10.32
CA THR A 369 -0.49 25.00 9.26
C THR A 369 -0.87 23.81 8.41
N LYS A 370 -2.17 23.63 8.20
CA LYS A 370 -2.79 22.58 7.37
C LYS A 370 -2.31 22.70 5.91
N LEU A 371 -1.12 22.17 5.60
CA LEU A 371 -0.61 21.90 4.25
C LEU A 371 -1.04 20.51 3.72
N SER A 372 -2.02 19.87 4.37
CA SER A 372 -2.33 18.43 4.25
C SER A 372 -2.89 17.98 2.89
N GLY A 373 -3.10 18.87 1.92
CA GLY A 373 -3.67 18.48 0.62
C GLY A 373 -2.64 17.90 -0.35
N MET A 374 -1.63 18.69 -0.70
CA MET A 374 -0.69 18.36 -1.79
C MET A 374 0.41 17.39 -1.35
N ASN A 375 0.92 17.51 -0.13
CA ASN A 375 1.91 16.57 0.41
C ASN A 375 1.36 15.14 0.53
N ASN A 376 0.10 15.01 0.95
CA ASN A 376 -0.58 13.73 1.01
C ASN A 376 -0.82 13.16 -0.39
N ARG A 377 -1.11 14.02 -1.39
CA ARG A 377 -1.27 13.61 -2.79
C ARG A 377 0.01 12.99 -3.34
N LEU A 378 1.15 13.66 -3.20
CA LEU A 378 2.43 13.14 -3.67
C LEU A 378 2.88 11.91 -2.88
N GLY A 379 2.65 11.89 -1.56
CA GLY A 379 2.98 10.75 -0.71
C GLY A 379 2.14 9.50 -0.99
N LEU A 380 0.84 9.67 -1.25
CA LEU A 380 -0.03 8.58 -1.69
C LEU A 380 0.41 8.04 -3.04
N PHE A 381 0.70 8.94 -3.99
CA PHE A 381 1.14 8.56 -5.32
C PHE A 381 2.48 7.83 -5.29
N GLN A 382 3.46 8.35 -4.55
CA GLN A 382 4.74 7.68 -4.28
C GLN A 382 4.52 6.28 -3.71
N SER A 383 3.73 6.16 -2.63
CA SER A 383 3.52 4.88 -1.95
C SER A 383 2.84 3.84 -2.85
N LEU A 384 1.96 4.28 -3.74
CA LEU A 384 1.32 3.41 -4.74
C LEU A 384 2.33 2.93 -5.79
N LEU A 385 3.16 3.83 -6.33
CA LEU A 385 4.23 3.46 -7.26
C LEU A 385 5.24 2.51 -6.61
N GLU A 386 5.58 2.71 -5.34
CA GLU A 386 6.43 1.79 -4.57
C GLU A 386 5.82 0.37 -4.53
N GLN A 387 4.49 0.24 -4.39
CA GLN A 387 3.83 -1.08 -4.43
C GLN A 387 3.89 -1.71 -5.82
N TRP A 388 3.68 -0.93 -6.88
CA TRP A 388 3.80 -1.40 -8.26
C TRP A 388 5.23 -1.83 -8.58
N CYS A 389 6.24 -1.05 -8.15
CA CYS A 389 7.64 -1.41 -8.29
C CYS A 389 7.90 -2.76 -7.62
N CYS A 390 7.48 -2.93 -6.36
CA CYS A 390 7.66 -4.19 -5.64
C CYS A 390 7.02 -5.35 -6.40
N GLN A 391 5.81 -5.19 -6.95
CA GLN A 391 5.14 -6.25 -7.72
C GLN A 391 5.93 -6.62 -8.98
N ILE A 392 6.31 -5.64 -9.81
CA ILE A 392 7.11 -5.90 -11.03
C ILE A 392 8.41 -6.62 -10.69
N TYR A 393 9.17 -6.08 -9.74
CA TYR A 393 10.48 -6.59 -9.38
C TYR A 393 10.42 -7.97 -8.67
N CYS A 394 9.29 -8.32 -8.04
CA CYS A 394 9.05 -9.66 -7.52
C CYS A 394 8.70 -10.68 -8.62
N GLN A 395 8.02 -10.25 -9.69
CA GLN A 395 7.55 -11.12 -10.77
C GLN A 395 8.57 -11.29 -11.89
N ASN A 396 9.37 -10.27 -12.17
CA ASN A 396 10.35 -10.27 -13.25
C ASN A 396 11.78 -10.48 -12.70
N LYS A 397 12.19 -11.75 -12.59
CA LYS A 397 13.53 -12.15 -12.13
C LYS A 397 14.66 -11.53 -12.97
N SER A 398 14.46 -11.39 -14.28
CA SER A 398 15.45 -10.79 -15.16
C SER A 398 15.67 -9.33 -14.80
N LEU A 399 14.58 -8.55 -14.68
CA LEU A 399 14.62 -7.15 -14.29
C LEU A 399 15.28 -6.96 -12.91
N PHE A 400 14.88 -7.79 -11.94
CA PHE A 400 15.49 -7.77 -10.60
C PHE A 400 17.00 -8.02 -10.63
N LYS A 401 17.45 -9.00 -11.44
CA LYS A 401 18.87 -9.30 -11.58
C LYS A 401 19.62 -8.20 -12.34
N MET A 402 19.04 -7.64 -13.40
CA MET A 402 19.64 -6.55 -14.16
C MET A 402 19.81 -5.30 -13.29
N LEU A 403 18.86 -5.00 -12.38
CA LEU A 403 18.97 -3.89 -11.43
C LEU A 403 20.19 -4.03 -10.51
N LYS A 404 20.73 -5.23 -10.38
CA LYS A 404 21.95 -5.49 -9.62
C LYS A 404 23.20 -5.46 -10.49
N GLU A 405 23.12 -5.93 -11.74
CA GLU A 405 24.30 -6.28 -12.54
C GLU A 405 24.59 -5.30 -13.68
N ALA A 406 23.58 -4.64 -14.23
CA ALA A 406 23.65 -3.92 -15.50
C ALA A 406 23.14 -2.47 -15.45
N ASN A 407 22.78 -1.93 -14.28
CA ASN A 407 22.24 -0.57 -14.11
C ASN A 407 22.77 0.50 -15.08
N PRO A 408 21.89 1.34 -15.68
CA PRO A 408 20.45 1.49 -15.39
C PRO A 408 19.54 0.46 -16.08
N VAL A 409 18.43 0.09 -15.43
CA VAL A 409 17.39 -0.82 -15.95
C VAL A 409 16.09 -0.06 -16.10
N VAL A 410 15.40 -0.28 -17.22
CA VAL A 410 14.13 0.39 -17.53
C VAL A 410 13.01 -0.65 -17.49
N ILE A 411 11.92 -0.35 -16.79
CA ILE A 411 10.71 -1.15 -16.82
C ILE A 411 10.11 -1.11 -18.23
N ASP A 412 9.77 -2.28 -18.78
CA ASP A 412 9.14 -2.41 -20.08
C ASP A 412 7.60 -2.37 -20.00
N ASP A 413 6.97 -2.04 -21.13
CA ASP A 413 5.52 -1.96 -21.26
C ASP A 413 4.84 -3.29 -20.85
N GLU A 414 5.44 -4.44 -21.19
CA GLU A 414 4.90 -5.76 -20.85
C GLU A 414 4.83 -5.97 -19.33
N SER A 415 5.87 -5.58 -18.60
CA SER A 415 5.90 -5.66 -17.14
C SER A 415 4.89 -4.72 -16.50
N PHE A 416 4.69 -3.53 -17.08
CA PHE A 416 3.70 -2.56 -16.61
C PHE A 416 2.26 -3.04 -16.88
N GLU A 417 1.96 -3.56 -18.07
CA GLU A 417 0.64 -4.09 -18.42
C GLU A 417 0.22 -5.26 -17.53
N ARG A 418 1.16 -6.15 -17.17
CA ARG A 418 0.92 -7.28 -16.26
C ARG A 418 0.50 -6.85 -14.84
N LEU A 419 0.74 -5.60 -14.43
CA LEU A 419 0.24 -5.10 -13.14
C LEU A 419 -1.28 -5.05 -13.07
N GLY A 420 -1.97 -4.91 -14.22
CA GLY A 420 -3.41 -4.71 -14.25
C GLY A 420 -3.86 -3.45 -13.50
N CYS A 421 -3.03 -2.40 -13.51
CA CYS A 421 -3.25 -1.20 -12.70
C CYS A 421 -4.13 -0.12 -13.39
N THR A 422 -4.76 -0.43 -14.52
CA THR A 422 -5.59 0.50 -15.29
C THR A 422 -6.73 1.07 -14.45
N ASP A 423 -7.31 0.26 -13.56
CA ASP A 423 -8.39 0.66 -12.66
C ASP A 423 -7.94 1.62 -11.56
N PHE A 424 -6.65 1.90 -11.42
CA PHE A 424 -6.14 2.92 -10.51
C PHE A 424 -5.84 4.24 -11.21
N LEU A 425 -5.77 4.25 -12.54
CA LEU A 425 -5.44 5.44 -13.32
C LEU A 425 -6.71 6.19 -13.72
N TYR A 426 -6.63 7.51 -13.89
CA TYR A 426 -7.75 8.24 -14.50
C TYR A 426 -7.99 7.75 -15.92
N PRO A 427 -9.26 7.61 -16.36
CA PRO A 427 -9.55 7.18 -17.71
C PRO A 427 -8.94 8.16 -18.71
N TYR A 428 -8.24 7.60 -19.69
CA TYR A 428 -7.69 8.36 -20.79
C TYR A 428 -8.86 8.86 -21.64
N SER A 429 -8.87 10.16 -21.92
CA SER A 429 -9.88 10.79 -22.76
C SER A 429 -9.25 11.90 -23.57
N LEU A 430 -9.53 11.91 -24.87
CA LEU A 430 -9.22 13.04 -25.74
C LEU A 430 -10.22 14.17 -25.45
N GLN A 431 -9.75 15.42 -25.52
CA GLN A 431 -10.61 16.59 -25.38
C GLN A 431 -11.57 16.70 -26.58
N ALA A 432 -12.75 17.29 -26.35
CA ALA A 432 -13.75 17.47 -27.40
C ALA A 432 -13.20 18.28 -28.60
N THR A 433 -12.29 19.22 -28.34
CA THR A 433 -11.61 20.02 -29.37
C THR A 433 -10.66 19.17 -30.22
N GLN A 434 -9.84 18.31 -29.61
CA GLN A 434 -8.99 17.36 -30.33
C GLN A 434 -9.82 16.40 -31.20
N ILE A 435 -10.93 15.88 -30.67
CA ILE A 435 -11.84 14.99 -31.43
C ILE A 435 -12.45 15.75 -32.61
N LYS A 436 -12.82 17.02 -32.42
CA LYS A 436 -13.36 17.88 -33.49
C LYS A 436 -12.33 18.10 -34.59
N THR A 437 -11.08 18.42 -34.24
CA THR A 437 -9.99 18.60 -35.20
C THR A 437 -9.71 17.31 -35.99
N ILE A 438 -9.70 16.15 -35.34
CA ILE A 438 -9.54 14.86 -36.03
C ILE A 438 -10.68 14.65 -37.03
N LYS A 439 -11.93 14.92 -36.63
CA LYS A 439 -13.09 14.80 -37.53
C LYS A 439 -12.95 15.72 -38.74
N GLU A 440 -12.62 16.99 -38.51
CA GLU A 440 -12.43 17.98 -39.58
C GLU A 440 -11.32 17.55 -40.54
N ASP A 441 -10.14 17.16 -40.04
CA ASP A 441 -9.01 16.71 -40.86
C ASP A 441 -9.33 15.48 -41.71
N MET A 442 -10.00 14.48 -41.13
CA MET A 442 -10.34 13.25 -41.86
C MET A 442 -11.45 13.50 -42.90
N THR A 443 -12.40 14.40 -42.61
CA THR A 443 -13.40 14.83 -43.61
C THR A 443 -12.77 15.59 -44.77
N LEU A 444 -11.79 16.46 -44.51
CA LEU A 444 -11.05 17.18 -45.55
C LEU A 444 -10.21 16.24 -46.44
N LYS A 445 -9.75 15.12 -45.88
CA LYS A 445 -9.00 14.08 -46.60
C LYS A 445 -9.88 13.04 -47.30
N ASN A 446 -11.21 13.15 -47.21
CA ASN A 446 -12.18 12.14 -47.67
C ASN A 446 -11.99 10.74 -47.04
N GLU A 447 -11.53 10.68 -45.78
CA GLU A 447 -11.25 9.44 -45.02
C GLU A 447 -12.15 9.32 -43.77
N SER A 448 -13.44 9.66 -43.90
CA SER A 448 -14.38 9.69 -42.77
C SER A 448 -14.58 8.33 -42.09
N ASP A 449 -14.35 7.23 -42.81
CA ASP A 449 -14.38 5.86 -42.29
C ASP A 449 -13.24 5.58 -41.29
N LYS A 450 -12.14 6.34 -41.35
CA LYS A 450 -10.97 6.19 -40.46
C LYS A 450 -11.01 7.08 -39.22
N ILE A 451 -12.10 7.81 -38.97
CA ILE A 451 -12.21 8.71 -37.81
C ILE A 451 -12.05 7.93 -36.49
N GLU A 452 -12.74 6.80 -36.33
CA GLU A 452 -12.71 6.00 -35.10
C GLU A 452 -11.34 5.36 -34.86
N SER A 453 -10.70 4.86 -35.91
CA SER A 453 -9.35 4.30 -35.81
C SER A 453 -8.31 5.37 -35.48
N MET A 454 -8.43 6.58 -36.04
CA MET A 454 -7.54 7.72 -35.73
C MET A 454 -7.73 8.20 -34.28
N ILE A 455 -8.96 8.27 -33.79
CA ILE A 455 -9.26 8.59 -32.39
C ILE A 455 -8.63 7.56 -31.46
N THR A 456 -8.80 6.27 -31.75
CA THR A 456 -8.22 5.18 -30.96
C THR A 456 -6.70 5.22 -30.97
N PHE A 457 -6.10 5.44 -32.14
CA PHE A 457 -4.65 5.58 -32.28
C PHE A 457 -4.10 6.74 -31.45
N LYS A 458 -4.75 7.91 -31.50
CA LYS A 458 -4.37 9.07 -30.69
C LYS A 458 -4.51 8.80 -29.19
N LEU A 459 -5.60 8.16 -28.78
CA LEU A 459 -5.83 7.79 -27.39
C LEU A 459 -4.72 6.87 -26.86
N ASN A 460 -4.38 5.82 -27.61
CA ASN A 460 -3.32 4.89 -27.26
C ASN A 460 -1.95 5.59 -27.19
N ALA A 461 -1.69 6.55 -28.08
CA ALA A 461 -0.46 7.34 -28.05
C ALA A 461 -0.36 8.26 -26.81
N GLU A 462 -1.45 8.91 -26.39
CA GLU A 462 -1.47 9.69 -25.15
C GLU A 462 -1.29 8.79 -23.91
N GLN A 463 -1.96 7.63 -23.90
CA GLN A 463 -1.84 6.63 -22.83
C GLN A 463 -0.40 6.12 -22.71
N SER A 464 0.25 5.77 -23.82
CA SER A 464 1.62 5.28 -23.84
C SER A 464 2.60 6.30 -23.26
N ARG A 465 2.46 7.60 -23.57
CA ARG A 465 3.30 8.66 -22.99
C ARG A 465 3.15 8.79 -21.48
N ILE A 466 1.92 8.64 -20.98
CA ILE A 466 1.66 8.64 -19.53
C ILE A 466 2.28 7.41 -18.87
N HIS A 467 2.10 6.21 -19.46
CA HIS A 467 2.73 4.99 -18.96
C HIS A 467 4.26 5.12 -18.90
N GLN A 468 4.89 5.66 -19.95
CA GLN A 468 6.33 5.89 -19.99
C GLN A 468 6.81 6.82 -18.86
N PHE A 469 6.08 7.90 -18.60
CA PHE A 469 6.36 8.77 -17.46
C PHE A 469 6.22 8.05 -16.11
N LEU A 470 5.18 7.25 -15.93
CA LEU A 470 4.99 6.46 -14.70
C LEU A 470 6.11 5.44 -14.50
N MET A 471 6.50 4.73 -15.56
CA MET A 471 7.62 3.79 -15.54
C MET A 471 8.95 4.51 -15.22
N ALA A 472 9.17 5.72 -15.76
CA ALA A 472 10.36 6.51 -15.43
C ALA A 472 10.43 6.90 -13.94
N LEU A 473 9.29 7.25 -13.31
CA LEU A 473 9.23 7.46 -11.85
C LEU A 473 9.52 6.17 -11.09
N MET A 474 8.99 5.04 -11.56
CA MET A 474 9.22 3.73 -10.96
C MET A 474 10.68 3.26 -11.07
N ASP A 475 11.36 3.54 -12.18
CA ASP A 475 12.80 3.32 -12.34
C ASP A 475 13.57 4.09 -11.27
N LEU A 476 13.24 5.37 -11.05
CA LEU A 476 13.90 6.21 -10.06
C LEU A 476 13.72 5.67 -8.64
N ILE A 477 12.51 5.22 -8.30
CA ILE A 477 12.21 4.54 -7.03
C ILE A 477 13.06 3.27 -6.90
N ALA A 478 13.17 2.48 -7.97
CA ALA A 478 13.97 1.26 -7.96
C ALA A 478 15.46 1.56 -7.71
N TYR A 479 16.01 2.60 -8.34
CA TYR A 479 17.40 3.03 -8.15
C TYR A 479 17.68 3.53 -6.73
N ASN A 480 16.73 4.26 -6.14
CA ASN A 480 16.92 4.88 -4.83
C ASN A 480 16.54 4.00 -3.64
N GLN A 481 15.79 2.93 -3.86
CA GLN A 481 15.26 2.09 -2.78
C GLN A 481 15.56 0.60 -3.01
N ILE A 482 15.07 0.03 -4.12
CA ILE A 482 15.15 -1.42 -4.38
C ILE A 482 16.60 -1.86 -4.61
N TYR A 483 17.40 -1.06 -5.32
CA TYR A 483 18.81 -1.33 -5.54
C TYR A 483 19.57 -1.53 -4.21
N PHE A 484 19.40 -0.60 -3.26
CA PHE A 484 20.06 -0.70 -1.96
C PHE A 484 19.55 -1.86 -1.11
N PHE A 485 18.24 -2.13 -1.17
CA PHE A 485 17.65 -3.32 -0.57
C PHE A 485 18.28 -4.61 -1.11
N GLN A 486 18.48 -4.72 -2.42
CA GLN A 486 19.15 -5.88 -3.04
C GLN A 486 20.60 -6.04 -2.55
N GLN A 487 21.34 -4.93 -2.43
CA GLN A 487 22.70 -4.95 -1.89
C GLN A 487 22.73 -5.44 -0.44
N CYS A 488 21.73 -5.05 0.37
CA CYS A 488 21.56 -5.54 1.74
C CYS A 488 21.38 -7.05 1.81
N MET A 489 20.45 -7.57 1.00
CA MET A 489 20.14 -9.00 0.99
C MET A 489 21.37 -9.86 0.65
N ARG A 490 22.18 -9.43 -0.32
CA ARG A 490 23.36 -10.18 -0.77
C ARG A 490 24.46 -10.26 0.28
N LYS A 491 24.81 -9.13 0.90
CA LYS A 491 25.86 -9.12 1.93
C LYS A 491 25.49 -10.02 3.10
N HIS A 492 24.21 -10.08 3.45
CA HIS A 492 23.68 -11.02 4.44
C HIS A 492 23.76 -12.48 3.99
N SER A 493 23.38 -12.79 2.73
CA SER A 493 23.51 -14.16 2.22
C SER A 493 24.97 -14.63 2.17
N ASP A 494 25.93 -13.74 1.87
CA ASP A 494 27.36 -14.06 1.86
C ASP A 494 27.90 -14.29 3.28
N ILE A 495 27.36 -13.61 4.30
CA ILE A 495 27.69 -13.81 5.72
C ILE A 495 27.10 -15.13 6.23
N ASP A 496 25.82 -15.39 5.97
CA ASP A 496 25.13 -16.64 6.33
C ASP A 496 25.77 -17.86 5.63
N GLN A 497 26.24 -17.71 4.38
CA GLN A 497 26.97 -18.76 3.66
C GLN A 497 28.38 -19.00 4.19
N LYS A 498 29.08 -17.96 4.69
CA LYS A 498 30.38 -18.12 5.36
C LYS A 498 30.25 -18.84 6.70
N LEU A 499 29.15 -18.62 7.42
CA LEU A 499 28.84 -19.33 8.67
C LEU A 499 28.41 -20.79 8.45
N SER A 500 27.86 -21.13 7.27
CA SER A 500 27.40 -22.48 6.91
C SER A 500 28.36 -23.26 5.98
N ALA A 501 29.62 -22.82 5.88
CA ALA A 501 30.63 -23.36 4.97
C ALA A 501 31.11 -24.78 5.34
N THR A 502 30.27 -25.78 5.11
CA THR A 502 30.64 -27.21 4.97
C THR A 502 30.07 -27.84 3.69
N LYS A 503 29.43 -27.08 2.79
CA LYS A 503 28.89 -27.62 1.53
C LYS A 503 29.62 -27.13 0.27
N SER A 504 29.85 -28.08 -0.64
CA SER A 504 30.76 -28.04 -1.78
C SER A 504 30.45 -26.97 -2.83
N SER A 505 31.48 -26.65 -3.64
CA SER A 505 31.46 -25.65 -4.72
C SER A 505 30.43 -25.90 -5.83
N LEU A 506 29.95 -27.14 -6.01
CA LEU A 506 28.90 -27.46 -6.99
C LEU A 506 27.51 -26.96 -6.57
N GLY A 507 27.22 -26.94 -5.26
CA GLY A 507 25.96 -26.40 -4.73
C GLY A 507 25.81 -24.90 -4.95
N ARG A 508 26.93 -24.16 -4.90
CA ARG A 508 26.96 -22.71 -5.18
C ARG A 508 26.56 -22.37 -6.63
N ALA A 509 26.90 -23.23 -7.60
CA ALA A 509 26.55 -23.01 -9.00
C ALA A 509 25.06 -23.29 -9.29
N LEU A 510 24.48 -24.31 -8.66
CA LEU A 510 23.05 -24.61 -8.78
C LEU A 510 22.17 -23.57 -8.06
N VAL A 511 22.57 -23.09 -6.88
CA VAL A 511 21.82 -22.07 -6.11
C VAL A 511 21.70 -20.75 -6.86
N ASN A 512 22.76 -20.32 -7.57
CA ASN A 512 22.72 -19.13 -8.41
C ASN A 512 21.84 -19.31 -9.67
N ALA A 513 21.66 -20.54 -10.16
CA ALA A 513 20.75 -20.83 -11.28
C ALA A 513 19.27 -20.80 -10.82
N THR A 514 18.99 -21.23 -9.58
CA THR A 514 17.65 -21.33 -8.99
C THR A 514 17.25 -20.15 -8.10
N GLU A 515 17.93 -19.02 -8.15
CA GLU A 515 17.64 -17.85 -7.28
C GLU A 515 16.18 -17.40 -7.46
N ILE A 516 15.28 -17.79 -6.56
CA ILE A 516 13.89 -17.33 -6.52
C ILE A 516 13.95 -15.93 -5.93
N VAL A 517 13.46 -14.92 -6.66
CA VAL A 517 13.34 -13.57 -6.09
C VAL A 517 12.42 -13.67 -4.88
N THR A 518 12.97 -13.40 -3.70
CA THR A 518 12.17 -13.42 -2.47
C THR A 518 11.23 -12.23 -2.52
N PRO A 519 9.90 -12.43 -2.53
CA PRO A 519 9.00 -11.31 -2.73
C PRO A 519 8.97 -10.41 -1.49
N PHE A 520 8.79 -9.11 -1.72
CA PHE A 520 8.95 -8.06 -0.72
C PHE A 520 7.98 -6.90 -0.94
N ARG A 521 7.85 -6.02 0.05
CA ARG A 521 7.12 -4.73 -0.05
C ARG A 521 7.89 -3.60 0.61
N ILE A 522 7.94 -2.45 -0.04
CA ILE A 522 8.28 -1.19 0.61
C ILE A 522 7.07 -0.77 1.44
N LEU A 523 7.29 -0.48 2.71
CA LEU A 523 6.23 -0.09 3.63
C LEU A 523 5.80 1.36 3.34
N PRO A 524 4.49 1.64 3.25
CA PRO A 524 3.98 2.98 3.02
C PRO A 524 4.40 3.90 4.15
N ARG A 525 4.83 5.11 3.81
CA ARG A 525 5.32 6.10 4.76
C ARG A 525 4.59 7.42 4.59
N SER A 526 4.37 8.09 5.72
CA SER A 526 3.82 9.44 5.71
C SER A 526 4.83 10.42 5.10
N PHE A 527 4.35 11.52 4.53
CA PHE A 527 5.21 12.51 3.89
C PHE A 527 6.27 13.12 4.82
N ILE A 528 6.01 13.13 6.13
CA ILE A 528 6.96 13.62 7.15
C ILE A 528 8.10 12.62 7.44
N GLN A 529 8.00 11.38 6.97
CA GLN A 529 9.01 10.32 7.15
C GLN A 529 9.95 10.28 5.95
N ASN A 530 10.88 11.24 5.91
CA ASN A 530 11.85 11.41 4.82
C ASN A 530 13.24 10.81 5.13
N THR A 531 13.51 10.40 6.36
CA THR A 531 14.85 9.89 6.73
C THR A 531 15.05 8.42 6.40
N TYR A 532 13.97 7.63 6.42
CA TYR A 532 14.03 6.18 6.29
C TYR A 532 13.10 5.66 5.20
N SER A 533 13.53 4.62 4.49
CA SER A 533 12.67 3.73 3.72
C SER A 533 12.79 2.31 4.28
N CYS A 534 11.69 1.56 4.32
CA CYS A 534 11.68 0.23 4.94
C CYS A 534 11.11 -0.81 3.98
N CYS A 535 11.87 -1.88 3.71
CA CYS A 535 11.41 -3.05 2.98
C CYS A 535 11.09 -4.20 3.94
N PHE A 536 9.92 -4.81 3.80
CA PHE A 536 9.52 -6.00 4.53
C PHE A 536 9.60 -7.25 3.65
N VAL A 537 10.23 -8.29 4.19
CA VAL A 537 10.31 -9.62 3.60
C VAL A 537 9.73 -10.63 4.60
N PRO A 538 8.58 -11.26 4.33
CA PRO A 538 7.97 -12.22 5.23
C PRO A 538 8.81 -13.50 5.31
N ASP A 539 8.85 -14.10 6.49
CA ASP A 539 9.54 -15.36 6.76
C ASP A 539 8.59 -16.27 7.57
N GLN A 540 8.10 -17.32 6.92
CA GLN A 540 7.13 -18.25 7.51
C GLN A 540 7.73 -19.12 8.62
N HIS A 541 9.06 -19.17 8.73
CA HIS A 541 9.76 -19.98 9.71
C HIS A 541 10.35 -19.13 10.86
N ALA A 542 10.23 -17.81 10.79
CA ALA A 542 10.72 -16.93 11.83
C ALA A 542 9.78 -16.91 13.04
N GLU A 543 10.36 -16.95 14.24
CA GLU A 543 9.64 -16.83 15.51
C GLU A 543 9.57 -15.37 16.02
N ALA A 544 10.39 -14.49 15.43
CA ALA A 544 10.44 -13.06 15.76
C ALA A 544 10.87 -12.23 14.53
N ASN A 545 10.54 -10.93 14.54
CA ASN A 545 11.01 -10.02 13.50
C ASN A 545 12.51 -9.78 13.63
N ARG A 546 13.20 -9.71 12.49
CA ARG A 546 14.61 -9.29 12.42
C ARG A 546 14.70 -7.92 11.75
N TYR A 547 15.63 -7.10 12.21
CA TYR A 547 15.80 -5.74 11.73
C TYR A 547 17.24 -5.54 11.27
N VAL A 548 17.39 -5.02 10.05
CA VAL A 548 18.67 -4.75 9.41
C VAL A 548 18.69 -3.27 9.07
N LEU A 549 19.61 -2.52 9.65
CA LEU A 549 19.84 -1.12 9.33
C LEU A 549 20.89 -1.01 8.23
N SER A 550 20.57 -0.25 7.20
CA SER A 550 21.43 0.07 6.07
C SER A 550 21.65 1.58 6.03
N GLU A 551 22.79 2.04 6.51
CA GLU A 551 23.15 3.44 6.54
C GLU A 551 23.91 3.81 5.27
N LEU A 552 23.38 4.77 4.53
CA LEU A 552 24.09 5.42 3.45
C LEU A 552 24.91 6.57 4.03
N ALA A 553 26.20 6.62 3.71
CA ALA A 553 27.10 7.70 4.11
C ALA A 553 27.97 8.14 2.94
N PHE A 554 28.07 9.45 2.73
CA PHE A 554 29.08 10.03 1.83
C PHE A 554 30.46 9.85 2.46
N GLN A 555 31.48 9.59 1.63
CA GLN A 555 32.85 9.58 2.10
C GLN A 555 33.29 11.02 2.39
N GLU A 556 33.97 11.23 3.52
CA GLU A 556 34.63 12.52 3.78
C GLU A 556 35.65 12.79 2.68
N PRO A 557 35.74 14.03 2.14
CA PRO A 557 36.71 14.34 1.11
C PRO A 557 38.12 14.10 1.65
N PHE A 558 38.92 13.32 0.92
CA PHE A 558 40.36 13.28 1.18
C PHE A 558 40.95 14.70 1.06
N GLN A 559 42.03 14.97 1.79
CA GLN A 559 42.71 16.28 1.86
C GLN A 559 43.10 16.88 0.48
N ASP A 560 43.04 16.10 -0.59
CA ASP A 560 43.32 16.51 -1.98
C ASP A 560 42.12 17.08 -2.76
N GLY A 561 40.97 17.30 -2.12
CA GLY A 561 39.83 17.99 -2.76
C GLY A 561 39.14 17.19 -3.88
N ALA A 562 39.35 15.87 -3.94
CA ALA A 562 38.63 14.98 -4.84
C ALA A 562 37.12 14.99 -4.50
N ARG A 563 36.29 15.16 -5.53
CA ARG A 563 34.84 15.39 -5.43
C ARG A 563 34.07 14.17 -4.92
N PHE A 564 32.92 14.47 -4.29
CA PHE A 564 31.86 13.56 -3.85
C PHE A 564 31.71 12.28 -4.69
N ASP A 565 32.09 11.14 -4.11
CA ASP A 565 31.73 9.81 -4.60
C ASP A 565 30.30 9.42 -4.16
N PHE A 566 29.69 8.46 -4.88
CA PHE A 566 28.42 7.83 -4.50
C PHE A 566 28.45 7.36 -3.03
N PRO A 567 27.31 7.38 -2.30
CA PRO A 567 27.31 6.95 -0.90
C PRO A 567 27.77 5.51 -0.77
N THR A 568 28.53 5.26 0.28
CA THR A 568 28.83 3.91 0.74
C THR A 568 27.72 3.41 1.65
N GLN A 569 27.50 2.09 1.63
CA GLN A 569 26.44 1.45 2.40
C GLN A 569 27.04 0.58 3.50
N GLN A 570 26.77 0.95 4.75
CA GLN A 570 27.08 0.18 5.95
C GLN A 570 25.82 -0.57 6.40
N ILE A 571 25.98 -1.85 6.75
CA ILE A 571 24.86 -2.73 7.12
C ILE A 571 25.10 -3.29 8.51
N THR A 572 24.09 -3.20 9.35
CA THR A 572 24.17 -3.61 10.76
C THR A 572 22.87 -4.30 11.17
N ASP A 573 22.96 -5.45 11.84
CA ASP A 573 21.81 -6.06 12.51
C ASP A 573 21.50 -5.29 13.79
N ILE A 574 20.23 -4.97 14.00
CA ILE A 574 19.79 -4.15 15.14
C ILE A 574 18.62 -4.80 15.88
N SER A 575 18.45 -4.43 17.15
CA SER A 575 17.30 -4.79 17.99
C SER A 575 16.60 -3.51 18.45
N PRO A 576 15.75 -2.92 17.59
CA PRO A 576 15.25 -1.57 17.81
C PRO A 576 14.23 -1.51 18.94
N THR A 577 14.34 -0.45 19.73
CA THR A 577 13.38 -0.03 20.75
C THR A 577 12.07 0.48 20.13
N LEU A 578 11.02 0.66 20.94
CA LEU A 578 9.73 1.22 20.48
C LEU A 578 9.92 2.63 19.90
N ALA A 579 10.78 3.44 20.52
CA ALA A 579 11.08 4.78 20.06
C ALA A 579 11.77 4.74 18.69
N GLU A 580 12.74 3.84 18.50
CA GLU A 580 13.43 3.67 17.23
C GLU A 580 12.50 3.17 16.13
N LEU A 581 11.63 2.19 16.41
CA LEU A 581 10.64 1.73 15.42
C LEU A 581 9.66 2.82 15.00
N LYS A 582 9.28 3.73 15.91
CA LYS A 582 8.50 4.92 15.57
C LYS A 582 9.30 5.88 14.69
N ASN A 583 10.57 6.08 15.02
CA ASN A 583 11.47 6.96 14.26
C ASN A 583 11.71 6.42 12.83
N TYR A 584 11.91 5.12 12.68
CA TYR A 584 12.04 4.44 11.39
C TYR A 584 10.73 4.41 10.58
N GLY A 585 9.62 4.82 11.18
CA GLY A 585 8.29 4.78 10.57
C GLY A 585 7.68 3.40 10.45
N LEU A 586 8.18 2.43 11.22
CA LEU A 586 7.65 1.07 11.31
C LEU A 586 6.47 0.94 12.30
N LEU A 587 6.26 1.97 13.13
CA LEU A 587 5.12 2.10 14.04
C LEU A 587 4.61 3.54 14.07
N HIS A 588 3.33 3.71 14.34
CA HIS A 588 2.71 5.02 14.52
C HIS A 588 3.29 5.76 15.74
N GLN A 589 3.46 7.09 15.66
CA GLN A 589 4.07 7.89 16.74
C GLN A 589 3.36 7.71 18.11
N HIS A 590 2.03 7.58 18.09
CA HIS A 590 1.22 7.33 19.29
C HIS A 590 1.06 5.86 19.68
N CYS A 591 1.78 4.93 19.04
CA CYS A 591 1.76 3.52 19.44
C CYS A 591 2.24 3.40 20.90
N LEU A 592 1.48 2.72 21.75
CA LEU A 592 1.74 2.72 23.20
C LEU A 592 2.73 1.63 23.64
N SER A 593 2.81 0.53 22.93
CA SER A 593 3.71 -0.56 23.30
C SER A 593 4.30 -1.22 22.07
N LEU A 594 5.57 -1.57 22.19
CA LEU A 594 6.06 -2.81 21.59
C LEU A 594 5.69 -3.85 22.63
N PHE A 595 4.73 -4.71 22.32
CA PHE A 595 4.70 -6.07 22.85
C PHE A 595 5.49 -6.29 24.16
N GLU A 596 4.90 -5.96 25.31
CA GLU A 596 5.13 -6.72 26.53
C GLU A 596 3.90 -7.57 26.69
#